data_AF-A0A1I5SLA0-F1
#
_entry.id   AF-A0A1I5SLA0-F1
#
_cell.length_a   1.000
_cell.length_b   1.000
_cell.length_c   1.000
_cell.angle_alpha   90.00
_cell.angle_beta   90.00
_cell.angle_gamma   90.00
#
_symmetry.space_group_name_H-M   'P 1'
#
loop_
_entity.id
_entity.type
_entity.pdbx_description
1 polymer ?
#
loop_
_entity_poly.entity_id
_entity_poly.type
_entity_poly.pdbx_seq_one_letter_code
_entity_poly.pdbx_strand_id
1 'polypeptide(L)' 'MTDPIDREEYVYQVDKIKFIVTPVYKEDGEPMRDILLKLMLAELEPA' A
#
# COMPACT_ATOMS: atom_id res chain seq x y z
N MET A 1 10.29 -20.93 -0.53
CA MET A 1 8.91 -21.27 -0.10
C MET A 1 8.04 -20.23 -0.77
N THR A 2 7.17 -20.64 -1.70
CA THR A 2 6.19 -19.74 -2.31
C THR A 2 4.99 -19.77 -1.39
N ASP A 3 4.93 -18.79 -0.49
CA ASP A 3 3.69 -18.43 0.17
C ASP A 3 2.69 -18.04 -0.93
N PRO A 4 1.45 -18.57 -0.93
CA PRO A 4 0.45 -18.10 -1.87
C PRO A 4 0.34 -16.59 -1.70
N ILE A 5 0.24 -15.84 -2.81
CA ILE A 5 -0.20 -14.45 -2.77
C ILE A 5 -1.64 -14.51 -2.28
N ASP A 6 -1.82 -14.61 -0.96
CA ASP A 6 -3.08 -14.34 -0.30
C ASP A 6 -3.48 -12.97 -0.81
N ARG A 7 -4.55 -12.96 -1.60
CA ARG A 7 -5.09 -11.72 -2.15
C ARG A 7 -5.45 -10.87 -0.94
N GLU A 8 -4.61 -9.89 -0.63
CA GLU A 8 -4.90 -8.95 0.43
C GLU A 8 -6.23 -8.27 0.07
N GLU A 9 -7.22 -8.33 0.95
CA GLU A 9 -8.50 -7.67 0.75
C GLU A 9 -8.78 -6.83 1.98
N TYR A 10 -8.78 -5.51 1.79
CA TYR A 10 -9.09 -4.55 2.84
C TYR A 10 -10.55 -4.13 2.73
N VAL A 11 -11.33 -4.38 3.76
CA VAL A 11 -12.74 -3.97 3.82
C VAL A 11 -12.85 -2.72 4.67
N TYR A 12 -13.22 -1.60 4.05
CA TYR A 12 -13.48 -0.34 4.72
C TYR A 12 -14.99 -0.11 4.78
N GLN A 13 -15.51 0.16 5.97
CA GLN A 13 -16.89 0.58 6.12
C GLN A 13 -16.93 2.09 6.32
N VAL A 14 -17.54 2.80 5.38
CA VAL A 14 -17.81 4.23 5.50
C VAL A 14 -19.33 4.39 5.61
N ASP A 15 -19.77 4.74 6.81
CA ASP A 15 -21.18 4.82 7.18
C ASP A 15 -21.90 3.47 6.96
N LYS A 16 -22.82 3.38 5.98
CA LYS A 16 -23.55 2.16 5.61
C LYS A 16 -22.99 1.44 4.38
N ILE A 17 -21.96 2.00 3.73
CA ILE A 17 -21.40 1.45 2.50
C ILE A 17 -20.09 0.73 2.82
N LYS A 18 -19.93 -0.48 2.28
CA LYS A 18 -18.69 -1.25 2.38
C LYS A 18 -17.90 -1.10 1.09
N PHE A 19 -16.63 -0.71 1.23
CA PHE A 19 -15.65 -0.64 0.17
C PHE A 19 -14.69 -1.83 0.33
N ILE A 20 -14.57 -2.63 -0.71
CA ILE A 20 -13.62 -3.75 -0.76
C ILE A 20 -12.47 -3.29 -1.64
N VAL A 21 -11.27 -3.23 -1.07
CA VAL A 21 -10.05 -2.78 -1.73
C VAL A 21 -9.09 -3.95 -1.82
N THR A 22 -8.84 -4.41 -3.04
CA THR A 22 -7.81 -5.40 -3.34
C THR A 22 -6.59 -4.64 -3.88
N PRO A 23 -5.48 -4.55 -3.15
CA PRO A 23 -4.26 -3.94 -3.64
C PRO A 23 -3.69 -4.80 -4.77
N VAL A 24 -3.29 -4.15 -5.85
CA VAL A 24 -2.55 -4.80 -6.94
C VAL A 24 -1.11 -4.38 -6.81
N TYR A 25 -0.28 -5.24 -6.23
CA TYR A 25 1.16 -5.05 -6.21
C TYR A 25 1.71 -5.35 -7.61
N LYS A 26 2.23 -4.32 -8.27
CA LYS A 26 2.96 -4.48 -9.52
C LYS A 26 4.37 -4.94 -9.19
N GLU A 27 4.91 -5.92 -9.92
CA GLU A 27 6.32 -6.31 -9.78
C GLU A 27 7.27 -5.17 -10.22
N ASP A 28 6.83 -4.32 -11.16
CA ASP A 28 7.49 -3.06 -11.57
C ASP A 28 7.08 -1.85 -10.70
N GLY A 29 6.70 -2.08 -9.45
CA GLY A 29 6.41 -1.03 -8.47
C GLY A 29 7.62 -0.70 -7.62
N GLU A 30 7.72 0.54 -7.13
CA GLU A 30 8.69 0.83 -6.08
C GLU A 30 8.34 0.00 -4.83
N PRO A 31 9.31 -0.70 -4.23
CA PRO A 31 9.04 -1.49 -3.04
C PRO A 31 8.65 -0.55 -1.90
N MET A 32 7.74 -1.02 -1.03
CA MET A 32 7.19 -0.23 0.08
C MET A 32 8.26 0.50 0.90
N ARG A 33 9.43 -0.14 1.10
CA ARG A 33 10.59 0.46 1.80
C ARG A 33 11.09 1.75 1.10
N ASP A 34 11.13 1.79 -0.23
CA ASP A 34 11.67 2.89 -1.01
C ASP A 34 10.66 4.04 -1.03
N ILE A 35 9.35 3.71 -1.07
CA ILE A 35 8.26 4.69 -0.91
C ILE A 35 8.33 5.35 0.47
N LEU A 36 8.46 4.56 1.54
CA LEU A 36 8.56 5.08 2.91
C LEU A 36 9.79 5.98 3.09
N LEU A 37 10.95 5.58 2.54
CA LEU A 37 12.16 6.40 2.59
C LEU A 37 11.96 7.74 1.88
N LYS A 38 11.35 7.74 0.69
CA LYS A 38 11.04 8.98 -0.04
C LYS A 38 10.09 9.91 0.73
N LEU A 39 9.08 9.36 1.39
CA LEU A 39 8.15 10.15 2.21
C LEU A 39 8.86 10.79 3.41
N MET A 40 9.68 10.02 4.13
CA MET A 40 10.46 10.56 5.25
C MET A 40 11.44 11.64 4.79
N LEU A 41 12.08 11.46 3.63
CA LEU A 41 12.95 12.48 3.05
C LEU A 41 12.17 13.74 2.65
N ALA A 42 11.00 13.59 2.04
CA ALA A 42 10.14 14.71 1.66
C ALA A 42 9.64 15.51 2.89
N GLU A 43 9.48 14.88 4.05
CA GLU A 43 9.17 15.56 5.32
C GLU A 43 10.38 16.28 5.93
N LEU A 44 11.60 15.87 5.58
CA LEU A 44 12.86 16.43 6.10
C LEU A 44 13.41 17.57 5.23
N GLU A 45 13.02 17.65 3.96
CA GLU A 45 13.39 18.78 3.12
C GLU A 45 12.66 20.07 3.58
N PRO A 46 13.40 21.17 3.84
CA PRO A 46 12.76 22.44 4.16
C PRO A 46 12.00 22.96 2.93
N ALA A 47 10.79 23.48 3.16
CA ALA A 47 9.89 24.04 2.14
C ALA A 47 10.52 25.15 1.28
#